data_AF-A0A1B9Y3G6-F1
#
_entry.id   AF-A0A1B9Y3G6-F1
#
_cell.length_a   1.000
_cell.length_b   1.000
_cell.length_c   1.000
_cell.angle_alpha   90.00
_cell.angle_beta   90.00
_cell.angle_gamma   90.00
#
_symmetry.space_group_name_H-M   'P 1'
#
loop_
_entity.id
_entity.type
_entity.pdbx_description
1 polymer ?
#
loop_
_entity_poly.entity_id
_entity_poly.type
_entity_poly.pdbx_seq_one_letter_code
_entity_poly.pdbx_strand_id
1 'polypeptide(L)'
;MNTLKFLLLTVFFINIIGTQQINAQNDFKELKTQIKVKKDQVSANEEILMSGIKALKRVTANLEDFKKSKKATKNEVNRKEKIVANMQDRLTRLNSQIDNQKENLASLERKLARKTKKSTPKKTATQKAKNNVETPIKDNVSELAIRKQKLEEARRKIEESRKAKEIAYLKEQEALRLEVEKLEQLDNQIKAEEKSIIKEKGTLISDYEDDISINEEILISGKEGLAKMKAKLETAKKDPTTSKESIARKEAIIVKIQERLNKIQNEINTKKVELAKLKA
;
A
#
# COMPACT_ATOMS: atom_id res chain seq x y z
N MET A 1 72.26 -12.17 -10.58
CA MET A 1 71.02 -11.47 -10.16
C MET A 1 69.70 -12.13 -10.62
N ASN A 2 69.69 -13.19 -11.45
CA ASN A 2 68.45 -13.60 -12.12
C ASN A 2 67.53 -14.51 -11.29
N THR A 3 68.09 -15.35 -10.41
CA THR A 3 67.32 -16.27 -9.54
C THR A 3 66.44 -15.54 -8.52
N LEU A 4 66.96 -14.48 -7.88
CA LEU A 4 66.24 -13.72 -6.85
C LEU A 4 64.98 -13.02 -7.41
N LYS A 5 65.02 -12.57 -8.68
CA LYS A 5 63.87 -11.97 -9.37
C LYS A 5 62.75 -12.99 -9.63
N PHE A 6 63.09 -14.23 -9.96
CA PHE A 6 62.10 -15.31 -10.14
C PHE A 6 61.42 -15.69 -8.82
N LEU A 7 62.18 -15.75 -7.72
CA LEU A 7 61.66 -16.17 -6.42
C LEU A 7 60.73 -15.12 -5.80
N LEU A 8 60.99 -13.82 -6.02
CA LEU A 8 60.03 -12.75 -5.70
C LEU A 8 58.75 -12.83 -6.55
N LEU A 9 58.87 -13.16 -7.84
CA LEU A 9 57.72 -13.24 -8.74
C LEU A 9 56.75 -14.37 -8.35
N THR A 10 57.26 -15.56 -8.01
CA THR A 10 56.42 -16.70 -7.59
C THR A 10 55.69 -16.42 -6.28
N VAL A 11 56.38 -15.84 -5.28
CA VAL A 11 55.76 -15.44 -4.01
C VAL A 11 54.62 -14.42 -4.23
N PHE A 12 54.80 -13.46 -5.14
CA PHE A 12 53.76 -12.46 -5.43
C PHE A 12 52.51 -13.09 -6.08
N PHE A 13 52.69 -13.98 -7.06
CA PHE A 13 51.58 -14.68 -7.71
C PHE A 13 50.81 -15.61 -6.75
N ILE A 14 51.51 -16.35 -5.88
CA ILE A 14 50.88 -17.25 -4.90
C ILE A 14 49.94 -16.47 -3.95
N ASN A 15 50.37 -15.30 -3.47
CA ASN A 15 49.55 -14.46 -2.59
C ASN A 15 48.31 -13.86 -3.28
N ILE A 16 48.44 -13.45 -4.55
CA ILE A 16 47.31 -12.89 -5.32
C ILE A 16 46.29 -13.99 -5.70
N ILE A 17 46.75 -15.17 -6.09
CA ILE A 17 45.86 -16.30 -6.41
C ILE A 17 45.15 -16.79 -5.14
N GLY A 18 45.87 -16.92 -4.02
CA GLY A 18 45.29 -17.34 -2.74
C GLY A 18 44.21 -16.39 -2.23
N THR A 19 44.44 -15.07 -2.26
CA THR A 19 43.44 -14.08 -1.82
C THR A 19 42.20 -14.05 -2.71
N GLN A 20 42.34 -14.23 -4.04
CA GLN A 20 41.18 -14.36 -4.93
C GLN A 20 40.41 -15.67 -4.70
N GLN A 21 41.09 -16.79 -4.46
CA GLN A 21 40.46 -18.08 -4.16
C GLN A 21 39.72 -18.09 -2.83
N ILE A 22 40.28 -17.49 -1.77
CA ILE A 22 39.62 -17.38 -0.45
C ILE A 22 38.32 -16.58 -0.56
N ASN A 23 38.35 -15.43 -1.26
CA ASN A 23 37.15 -14.62 -1.47
C ASN A 23 36.11 -15.36 -2.31
N ALA A 24 36.50 -16.02 -3.42
CA ALA A 24 35.59 -16.84 -4.23
C ALA A 24 34.98 -18.03 -3.45
N GLN A 25 35.74 -18.65 -2.55
CA GLN A 25 35.25 -19.76 -1.73
C GLN A 25 34.29 -19.28 -0.63
N ASN A 26 34.48 -18.07 -0.10
CA ASN A 26 33.54 -17.44 0.84
C ASN A 26 32.24 -17.04 0.12
N ASP A 27 32.31 -16.38 -1.04
CA ASP A 27 31.18 -16.11 -1.94
C ASP A 27 30.34 -17.37 -2.22
N PHE A 28 31.01 -18.51 -2.46
CA PHE A 28 30.37 -19.80 -2.74
C PHE A 28 29.71 -20.44 -1.50
N LYS A 29 30.34 -20.34 -0.32
CA LYS A 29 29.74 -20.76 0.97
C LYS A 29 28.53 -19.91 1.32
N GLU A 30 28.61 -18.60 1.10
CA GLU A 30 27.49 -17.68 1.35
C GLU A 30 26.33 -17.99 0.40
N LEU A 31 26.59 -18.13 -0.90
CA LEU A 31 25.56 -18.44 -1.89
C LEU A 31 24.88 -19.79 -1.63
N LYS A 32 25.60 -20.83 -1.19
CA LYS A 32 25.00 -22.08 -0.67
C LYS A 32 24.10 -21.84 0.54
N THR A 33 24.53 -20.98 1.47
CA THR A 33 23.75 -20.63 2.68
C THR A 33 22.48 -19.86 2.30
N GLN A 34 22.57 -18.88 1.40
CA GLN A 34 21.43 -18.16 0.84
C GLN A 34 20.43 -19.14 0.16
N ILE A 35 20.91 -20.10 -0.62
CA ILE A 35 20.07 -21.14 -1.26
C ILE A 35 19.35 -22.00 -0.21
N LYS A 36 20.02 -22.46 0.87
CA LYS A 36 19.35 -23.20 1.96
C LYS A 36 18.30 -22.35 2.68
N VAL A 37 18.65 -21.12 3.06
CA VAL A 37 17.74 -20.16 3.69
C VAL A 37 16.51 -19.88 2.83
N LYS A 38 16.69 -19.77 1.50
CA LYS A 38 15.61 -19.58 0.53
C LYS A 38 14.75 -20.83 0.32
N LYS A 39 15.32 -22.03 0.25
CA LYS A 39 14.54 -23.29 0.19
C LYS A 39 13.63 -23.43 1.39
N ASP A 40 14.14 -23.21 2.60
CA ASP A 40 13.33 -23.31 3.81
C ASP A 40 12.35 -22.13 3.97
N GLN A 41 12.60 -20.98 3.32
CA GLN A 41 11.62 -19.89 3.20
C GLN A 41 10.47 -20.25 2.24
N VAL A 42 10.78 -20.86 1.09
CA VAL A 42 9.78 -21.34 0.12
C VAL A 42 8.87 -22.38 0.78
N SER A 43 9.43 -23.42 1.40
CA SER A 43 8.63 -24.47 2.04
C SER A 43 7.77 -23.98 3.22
N ALA A 44 8.25 -22.99 4.00
CA ALA A 44 7.43 -22.35 5.02
C ALA A 44 6.27 -21.53 4.41
N ASN A 45 6.48 -20.90 3.25
CA ASN A 45 5.43 -20.17 2.53
C ASN A 45 4.41 -21.11 1.88
N GLU A 46 4.85 -22.27 1.37
CA GLU A 46 3.99 -23.31 0.81
C GLU A 46 3.05 -23.91 1.86
N GLU A 47 3.53 -24.20 3.08
CA GLU A 47 2.66 -24.67 4.18
C GLU A 47 1.61 -23.60 4.57
N ILE A 48 1.96 -22.31 4.54
CA ILE A 48 1.03 -21.20 4.77
C ILE A 48 0.02 -21.08 3.61
N LEU A 49 0.43 -21.27 2.35
CA LEU A 49 -0.46 -21.30 1.20
C LEU A 49 -1.47 -22.46 1.30
N MET A 50 -1.00 -23.67 1.60
CA MET A 50 -1.86 -24.85 1.76
C MET A 50 -2.83 -24.70 2.95
N SER A 51 -2.36 -24.14 4.06
CA SER A 51 -3.21 -23.78 5.22
C SER A 51 -4.26 -22.74 4.83
N GLY A 52 -3.89 -21.73 4.04
CA GLY A 52 -4.79 -20.71 3.52
C GLY A 52 -5.81 -21.24 2.52
N ILE A 53 -5.45 -22.21 1.66
CA ILE A 53 -6.38 -22.91 0.76
C ILE A 53 -7.39 -23.75 1.57
N LYS A 54 -6.96 -24.38 2.68
CA LYS A 54 -7.90 -25.05 3.60
C LYS A 54 -8.87 -24.04 4.25
N ALA A 55 -8.34 -22.90 4.71
CA ALA A 55 -9.10 -21.82 5.30
C ALA A 55 -10.16 -21.26 4.32
N LEU A 56 -9.76 -20.98 3.08
CA LEU A 56 -10.65 -20.57 1.99
C LEU A 56 -11.81 -21.56 1.78
N LYS A 57 -11.54 -22.86 1.70
CA LYS A 57 -12.59 -23.89 1.55
C LYS A 57 -13.62 -23.83 2.69
N ARG A 58 -13.20 -23.53 3.92
CA ARG A 58 -14.09 -23.36 5.08
C ARG A 58 -14.94 -22.09 4.95
N VAL A 59 -14.36 -20.95 4.56
CA VAL A 59 -15.11 -19.71 4.33
C VAL A 59 -16.13 -19.86 3.19
N THR A 60 -15.75 -20.49 2.08
CA THR A 60 -16.66 -20.75 0.95
C THR A 60 -17.81 -21.67 1.36
N ALA A 61 -17.55 -22.75 2.12
CA ALA A 61 -18.62 -23.59 2.65
C ALA A 61 -19.58 -22.80 3.57
N ASN A 62 -19.03 -22.03 4.52
CA ASN A 62 -19.81 -21.17 5.41
C ASN A 62 -20.64 -20.11 4.67
N LEU A 63 -20.15 -19.61 3.52
CA LEU A 63 -20.90 -18.71 2.64
C LEU A 63 -22.08 -19.44 1.97
N GLU A 64 -21.85 -20.61 1.37
CA GLU A 64 -22.91 -21.35 0.70
C GLU A 64 -24.00 -21.85 1.66
N ASP A 65 -23.64 -22.17 2.90
CA ASP A 65 -24.63 -22.48 3.94
C ASP A 65 -25.33 -21.22 4.50
N PHE A 66 -24.63 -20.07 4.57
CA PHE A 66 -25.26 -18.80 4.88
C PHE A 66 -26.30 -18.40 3.82
N LYS A 67 -26.00 -18.55 2.52
CA LYS A 67 -26.92 -18.27 1.40
C LYS A 67 -28.23 -19.07 1.48
N LYS A 68 -28.18 -20.31 1.98
CA LYS A 68 -29.36 -21.18 2.19
C LYS A 68 -30.17 -20.80 3.44
N SER A 69 -29.63 -19.95 4.32
CA SER A 69 -30.25 -19.60 5.59
C SER A 69 -31.33 -18.52 5.43
N LYS A 70 -32.40 -18.59 6.24
CA LYS A 70 -33.45 -17.55 6.32
C LYS A 70 -32.95 -16.18 6.82
N LYS A 71 -31.66 -16.04 7.13
CA LYS A 71 -31.01 -14.79 7.58
C LYS A 71 -30.18 -14.11 6.49
N ALA A 72 -30.10 -14.68 5.28
CA ALA A 72 -29.28 -14.13 4.20
C ALA A 72 -29.84 -12.83 3.63
N THR A 73 -29.32 -11.67 4.04
CA THR A 73 -29.56 -10.42 3.31
C THR A 73 -28.62 -10.29 2.12
N LYS A 74 -29.07 -9.64 1.03
CA LYS A 74 -28.25 -9.40 -0.18
C LYS A 74 -26.92 -8.69 0.16
N ASN A 75 -26.95 -7.73 1.10
CA ASN A 75 -25.76 -6.97 1.49
C ASN A 75 -24.73 -7.85 2.22
N GLU A 76 -25.17 -8.74 3.12
CA GLU A 76 -24.27 -9.66 3.82
C GLU A 76 -23.74 -10.77 2.92
N VAL A 77 -24.54 -11.28 1.98
CA VAL A 77 -24.06 -12.23 0.96
C VAL A 77 -22.98 -11.58 0.11
N ASN A 78 -23.23 -10.39 -0.45
CA ASN A 78 -22.25 -9.63 -1.23
C ASN A 78 -20.95 -9.37 -0.43
N ARG A 79 -21.05 -9.01 0.86
CA ARG A 79 -19.88 -8.79 1.73
C ARG A 79 -19.09 -10.09 1.94
N LYS A 80 -19.76 -11.21 2.20
CA LYS A 80 -19.10 -12.52 2.39
C LYS A 80 -18.49 -13.04 1.07
N GLU A 81 -19.09 -12.74 -0.08
CA GLU A 81 -18.52 -13.02 -1.40
C GLU A 81 -17.27 -12.18 -1.67
N LYS A 82 -17.28 -10.88 -1.34
CA LYS A 82 -16.09 -10.01 -1.36
C LYS A 82 -14.97 -10.56 -0.46
N ILE A 83 -15.29 -11.07 0.74
CA ILE A 83 -14.33 -11.73 1.64
C ILE A 83 -13.71 -12.97 0.99
N VAL A 84 -14.53 -13.85 0.38
CA VAL A 84 -14.04 -15.05 -0.34
C VAL A 84 -13.15 -14.66 -1.52
N ALA A 85 -13.54 -13.67 -2.33
CA ALA A 85 -12.76 -13.18 -3.45
C ALA A 85 -11.42 -12.57 -2.98
N ASN A 86 -11.43 -11.67 -1.98
CA ASN A 86 -10.22 -11.09 -1.40
C ASN A 86 -9.26 -12.15 -0.84
N MET A 87 -9.80 -13.24 -0.29
CA MET A 87 -9.02 -14.38 0.20
C MET A 87 -8.41 -15.19 -0.95
N GLN A 88 -9.17 -15.47 -2.02
CA GLN A 88 -8.66 -16.08 -3.26
C GLN A 88 -7.52 -15.24 -3.87
N ASP A 89 -7.71 -13.91 -3.91
CA ASP A 89 -6.73 -12.96 -4.43
C ASP A 89 -5.44 -12.97 -3.61
N ARG A 90 -5.54 -12.98 -2.27
CA ARG A 90 -4.38 -13.11 -1.36
C ARG A 90 -3.62 -14.41 -1.57
N LEU A 91 -4.32 -15.52 -1.74
CA LEU A 91 -3.70 -16.83 -1.96
C LEU A 91 -3.06 -16.94 -3.36
N THR A 92 -3.70 -16.34 -4.36
CA THR A 92 -3.14 -16.22 -5.72
C THR A 92 -1.86 -15.40 -5.72
N ARG A 93 -1.88 -14.20 -5.09
CA ARG A 93 -0.70 -13.35 -4.91
C ARG A 93 0.40 -14.05 -4.11
N LEU A 94 0.06 -14.81 -3.07
CA LEU A 94 1.01 -15.63 -2.31
C LEU A 94 1.62 -16.75 -3.16
N ASN A 95 0.82 -17.44 -3.99
CA ASN A 95 1.32 -18.44 -4.93
C ASN A 95 2.28 -17.81 -5.95
N SER A 96 1.90 -16.69 -6.59
CA SER A 96 2.80 -15.95 -7.48
C SER A 96 4.07 -15.47 -6.77
N GLN A 97 4.02 -15.10 -5.49
CA GLN A 97 5.22 -14.80 -4.69
C GLN A 97 6.09 -16.03 -4.45
N ILE A 98 5.50 -17.21 -4.22
CA ILE A 98 6.19 -18.49 -4.05
C ILE A 98 6.85 -18.92 -5.37
N ASP A 99 6.16 -18.78 -6.49
CA ASP A 99 6.70 -19.13 -7.80
C ASP A 99 7.81 -18.16 -8.23
N ASN A 100 7.66 -16.85 -8.00
CA ASN A 100 8.76 -15.89 -8.11
C ASN A 100 9.93 -16.23 -7.17
N GLN A 101 9.70 -16.79 -5.97
CA GLN A 101 10.77 -17.24 -5.08
C GLN A 101 11.44 -18.52 -5.57
N LYS A 102 10.71 -19.45 -6.22
CA LYS A 102 11.24 -20.64 -6.89
C LYS A 102 12.07 -20.26 -8.12
N GLU A 103 11.60 -19.31 -8.93
CA GLU A 103 12.38 -18.76 -10.04
C GLU A 103 13.62 -18.02 -9.56
N ASN A 104 13.53 -17.21 -8.49
CA ASN A 104 14.70 -16.56 -7.91
C ASN A 104 15.67 -17.57 -7.27
N LEU A 105 15.18 -18.66 -6.69
CA LEU A 105 16.01 -19.77 -6.20
C LEU A 105 16.74 -20.43 -7.37
N ALA A 106 16.02 -20.83 -8.43
CA ALA A 106 16.60 -21.38 -9.64
C ALA A 106 17.53 -20.37 -10.34
N SER A 107 17.30 -19.06 -10.18
CA SER A 107 18.15 -17.97 -10.67
C SER A 107 19.41 -17.79 -9.82
N LEU A 108 19.37 -18.08 -8.51
CA LEU A 108 20.55 -18.15 -7.66
C LEU A 108 21.38 -19.41 -7.95
N GLU A 109 20.72 -20.56 -8.12
CA GLU A 109 21.34 -21.81 -8.59
C GLU A 109 21.90 -21.69 -10.02
N ARG A 110 21.27 -20.89 -10.88
CA ARG A 110 21.82 -20.49 -12.18
C ARG A 110 22.87 -19.38 -12.10
N LYS A 111 22.86 -18.47 -11.11
CA LYS A 111 23.90 -17.43 -10.90
C LYS A 111 25.19 -18.01 -10.35
N LEU A 112 25.09 -19.06 -9.53
CA LEU A 112 26.19 -19.96 -9.19
C LEU A 112 26.92 -20.46 -10.45
N ALA A 113 26.20 -20.61 -11.58
CA ALA A 113 26.72 -20.97 -12.90
C ALA A 113 26.87 -19.79 -13.91
N ARG A 114 26.31 -18.60 -13.62
CA ARG A 114 26.23 -17.43 -14.54
C ARG A 114 26.91 -16.16 -14.04
N LYS A 115 27.69 -16.19 -12.95
CA LYS A 115 28.56 -15.06 -12.52
C LYS A 115 29.79 -14.95 -13.45
N THR A 116 29.54 -14.85 -14.77
CA THR A 116 30.46 -15.30 -15.83
C THR A 116 30.51 -14.42 -17.11
N LYS A 117 29.67 -13.37 -17.29
CA LYS A 117 29.72 -12.32 -18.39
C LYS A 117 28.73 -11.12 -18.14
N LYS A 118 28.80 -9.97 -18.88
CA LYS A 118 28.15 -8.63 -18.56
C LYS A 118 27.73 -7.71 -19.79
N SER A 119 27.28 -6.42 -19.63
CA SER A 119 26.37 -5.66 -20.59
C SER A 119 26.24 -4.06 -20.59
N THR A 120 25.56 -3.43 -21.62
CA THR A 120 24.50 -2.30 -21.69
C THR A 120 24.66 -0.69 -21.79
N PRO A 121 23.65 0.13 -22.31
CA PRO A 121 23.49 1.67 -22.45
C PRO A 121 22.07 2.33 -22.05
N LYS A 122 21.45 3.55 -22.35
CA LYS A 122 21.65 5.07 -22.62
C LYS A 122 20.27 5.89 -22.78
N LYS A 123 20.09 7.26 -22.55
CA LYS A 123 18.80 8.10 -22.77
C LYS A 123 18.87 9.71 -22.86
N THR A 124 17.77 10.50 -23.11
CA THR A 124 17.63 12.03 -23.34
C THR A 124 16.25 12.79 -22.98
N ALA A 125 16.11 14.18 -23.09
CA ALA A 125 14.91 15.13 -22.84
C ALA A 125 15.20 16.66 -23.28
N THR A 126 14.49 17.85 -23.18
CA THR A 126 13.11 18.60 -23.13
C THR A 126 13.33 20.16 -22.90
N GLN A 127 12.54 21.31 -22.94
CA GLN A 127 11.23 22.03 -23.32
C GLN A 127 11.47 23.63 -23.18
N LYS A 128 10.69 24.79 -23.21
CA LYS A 128 9.30 25.48 -23.32
C LYS A 128 9.54 27.07 -23.47
N ALA A 129 8.76 28.21 -23.40
CA ALA A 129 7.38 28.89 -23.43
C ALA A 129 7.59 30.50 -23.42
N LYS A 130 6.78 31.61 -23.43
CA LYS A 130 5.38 32.24 -23.51
C LYS A 130 5.54 33.77 -24.04
N ASN A 131 4.75 34.90 -24.04
CA ASN A 131 3.43 35.55 -23.61
C ASN A 131 2.95 36.66 -24.67
N ASN A 132 2.30 37.88 -24.55
CA ASN A 132 1.77 38.92 -23.58
C ASN A 132 0.79 39.99 -24.27
N VAL A 133 0.00 40.88 -23.58
CA VAL A 133 -0.94 41.97 -24.13
C VAL A 133 -1.23 43.18 -23.14
N GLU A 134 -1.84 44.36 -23.51
CA GLU A 134 -2.48 45.44 -22.64
C GLU A 134 -3.41 46.55 -23.33
N THR A 135 -3.95 47.61 -22.63
CA THR A 135 -5.18 48.47 -22.94
C THR A 135 -5.25 50.00 -22.50
N PRO A 136 -6.31 50.85 -22.83
CA PRO A 136 -6.42 52.36 -22.64
C PRO A 136 -7.74 53.01 -22.01
N ILE A 137 -7.93 54.38 -21.95
CA ILE A 137 -9.05 55.15 -21.24
C ILE A 137 -9.51 56.56 -21.84
N LYS A 138 -10.42 57.37 -21.19
CA LYS A 138 -11.14 58.65 -21.66
C LYS A 138 -11.58 59.68 -20.54
N ASP A 139 -12.12 60.91 -20.84
CA ASP A 139 -13.36 61.62 -20.27
C ASP A 139 -13.61 63.16 -20.61
N ASN A 140 -14.66 63.87 -20.09
CA ASN A 140 -15.15 65.25 -20.49
C ASN A 140 -15.93 66.13 -19.40
N VAL A 141 -16.36 67.40 -19.66
CA VAL A 141 -16.85 68.48 -18.70
C VAL A 141 -17.99 69.46 -19.22
N SER A 142 -18.78 70.20 -18.37
CA SER A 142 -19.74 71.34 -18.72
C SER A 142 -20.29 72.20 -17.52
N GLU A 143 -20.85 73.44 -17.72
CA GLU A 143 -21.51 74.38 -16.72
C GLU A 143 -22.25 75.63 -17.37
N LEU A 144 -23.26 76.33 -16.73
CA LEU A 144 -23.77 77.69 -17.15
C LEU A 144 -24.60 78.66 -16.19
N ALA A 145 -25.93 78.47 -15.97
CA ALA A 145 -26.94 79.52 -15.61
C ALA A 145 -27.19 79.82 -14.10
N ILE A 146 -26.10 80.08 -13.39
CA ILE A 146 -25.85 79.79 -11.96
C ILE A 146 -26.90 80.20 -10.88
N ARG A 147 -27.69 81.29 -10.96
CA ARG A 147 -28.50 81.73 -9.78
C ARG A 147 -29.86 81.04 -9.60
N LYS A 148 -30.68 80.86 -10.65
CA LYS A 148 -31.88 80.00 -10.57
C LYS A 148 -31.44 78.54 -10.42
N GLN A 149 -30.45 78.17 -11.22
CA GLN A 149 -29.70 76.92 -11.09
C GLN A 149 -29.26 76.64 -9.65
N LYS A 150 -28.81 77.61 -8.83
CA LYS A 150 -28.42 77.35 -7.43
C LYS A 150 -29.57 76.92 -6.52
N LEU A 151 -30.79 77.43 -6.72
CA LEU A 151 -31.97 77.00 -5.94
C LEU A 151 -32.52 75.67 -6.47
N GLU A 152 -32.54 75.49 -7.78
CA GLU A 152 -32.88 74.20 -8.39
C GLU A 152 -31.85 73.14 -8.01
N GLU A 153 -30.55 73.43 -8.03
CA GLU A 153 -29.47 72.59 -7.51
C GLU A 153 -29.63 72.30 -6.02
N ALA A 154 -30.11 73.22 -5.18
CA ALA A 154 -30.34 72.91 -3.77
C ALA A 154 -31.43 71.83 -3.63
N ARG A 155 -32.54 71.96 -4.37
CA ARG A 155 -33.59 70.93 -4.43
C ARG A 155 -33.11 69.64 -5.11
N ARG A 156 -32.36 69.76 -6.20
CA ARG A 156 -31.78 68.66 -6.97
C ARG A 156 -30.77 67.89 -6.13
N LYS A 157 -29.91 68.55 -5.35
CA LYS A 157 -28.95 67.92 -4.40
C LYS A 157 -29.66 67.18 -3.27
N ILE A 158 -30.80 67.68 -2.78
CA ILE A 158 -31.62 66.95 -1.79
C ILE A 158 -32.25 65.70 -2.43
N GLU A 159 -32.79 65.81 -3.64
CA GLU A 159 -33.42 64.70 -4.35
C GLU A 159 -32.41 63.67 -4.89
N GLU A 160 -31.24 64.14 -5.36
CA GLU A 160 -30.04 63.35 -5.67
C GLU A 160 -29.54 62.63 -4.42
N SER A 161 -29.49 63.30 -3.26
CA SER A 161 -29.10 62.69 -1.98
C SER A 161 -30.11 61.64 -1.51
N ARG A 162 -31.42 61.89 -1.69
CA ARG A 162 -32.47 60.90 -1.42
C ARG A 162 -32.30 59.67 -2.31
N LYS A 163 -32.21 59.86 -3.63
CA LYS A 163 -31.98 58.79 -4.61
C LYS A 163 -30.67 58.04 -4.34
N ALA A 164 -29.59 58.74 -3.96
CA ALA A 164 -28.32 58.12 -3.62
C ALA A 164 -28.41 57.25 -2.35
N LYS A 165 -29.17 57.67 -1.33
CA LYS A 165 -29.44 56.86 -0.13
C LYS A 165 -30.30 55.65 -0.43
N GLU A 166 -31.32 55.80 -1.27
CA GLU A 166 -32.19 54.72 -1.74
C GLU A 166 -31.41 53.67 -2.54
N ILE A 167 -30.57 54.13 -3.48
CA ILE A 167 -29.64 53.27 -4.24
C ILE A 167 -28.61 52.59 -3.32
N ALA A 168 -28.11 53.27 -2.28
CA ALA A 168 -27.19 52.68 -1.31
C ALA A 168 -27.88 51.57 -0.49
N TYR A 169 -29.09 51.83 0.02
CA TYR A 169 -29.88 50.84 0.76
C TYR A 169 -30.25 49.61 -0.09
N LEU A 170 -30.64 49.81 -1.34
CA LEU A 170 -30.91 48.70 -2.27
C LEU A 170 -29.65 47.87 -2.56
N LYS A 171 -28.48 48.52 -2.70
CA LYS A 171 -27.19 47.81 -2.85
C LYS A 171 -26.77 47.06 -1.58
N GLU A 172 -27.05 47.60 -0.41
CA GLU A 172 -26.84 46.92 0.87
C GLU A 172 -27.74 45.69 1.01
N GLN A 173 -29.03 45.82 0.66
CA GLN A 173 -29.97 44.70 0.64
C GLN A 173 -29.58 43.63 -0.38
N GLU A 174 -29.11 44.01 -1.58
CA GLU A 174 -28.60 43.06 -2.57
C GLU A 174 -27.30 42.39 -2.12
N ALA A 175 -26.37 43.11 -1.50
CA ALA A 175 -25.15 42.56 -0.93
C ALA A 175 -25.45 41.53 0.18
N LEU A 176 -26.37 41.84 1.09
CA LEU A 176 -26.85 40.91 2.12
C LEU A 176 -27.53 39.68 1.50
N ARG A 177 -28.34 39.84 0.44
CA ARG A 177 -28.94 38.71 -0.29
C ARG A 177 -27.87 37.79 -0.89
N LEU A 178 -26.83 38.37 -1.51
CA LEU A 178 -25.71 37.64 -2.09
C LEU A 178 -24.78 37.02 -1.03
N GLU A 179 -24.75 37.55 0.20
CA GLU A 179 -24.04 36.95 1.32
C GLU A 179 -24.80 35.75 1.89
N VAL A 180 -26.12 35.87 2.08
CA VAL A 180 -26.99 34.73 2.45
C VAL A 180 -26.90 33.61 1.41
N GLU A 181 -26.93 33.93 0.13
CA GLU A 181 -26.79 32.95 -0.97
C GLU A 181 -25.44 32.21 -0.92
N LYS A 182 -24.34 32.90 -0.56
CA LYS A 182 -23.02 32.26 -0.34
C LYS A 182 -22.99 31.38 0.90
N LEU A 183 -23.63 31.82 2.00
CA LEU A 183 -23.71 31.03 3.24
C LEU A 183 -24.52 29.75 3.02
N GLU A 184 -25.61 29.81 2.26
CA GLU A 184 -26.39 28.63 1.86
C GLU A 184 -25.58 27.69 0.95
N GLN A 185 -24.80 28.23 0.01
CA GLN A 185 -23.89 27.43 -0.82
C GLN A 185 -22.79 26.74 0.01
N LEU A 186 -22.22 27.41 1.02
CA LEU A 186 -21.22 26.85 1.94
C LEU A 186 -21.81 25.78 2.86
N ASP A 187 -22.98 26.02 3.44
CA ASP A 187 -23.71 25.03 4.26
C ASP A 187 -24.03 23.74 3.47
N ASN A 188 -24.46 23.88 2.21
CA ASN A 188 -24.68 22.74 1.32
C ASN A 188 -23.38 22.00 0.96
N GLN A 189 -22.25 22.71 0.79
CA GLN A 189 -20.94 22.09 0.57
C GLN A 189 -20.47 21.30 1.80
N ILE A 190 -20.55 21.91 3.00
CA ILE A 190 -20.20 21.25 4.27
C ILE A 190 -21.05 19.98 4.46
N LYS A 191 -22.38 20.07 4.28
CA LYS A 191 -23.28 18.91 4.39
C LYS A 191 -23.06 17.83 3.33
N ALA A 192 -22.40 18.14 2.22
CA ALA A 192 -21.99 17.15 1.21
C ALA A 192 -20.65 16.49 1.59
N GLU A 193 -19.70 17.27 2.11
CA GLU A 193 -18.40 16.81 2.59
C GLU A 193 -18.54 15.93 3.85
N GLU A 194 -19.35 16.32 4.84
CA GLU A 194 -19.66 15.48 6.01
C GLU A 194 -20.19 14.09 5.59
N LYS A 195 -21.11 14.06 4.62
CA LYS A 195 -21.67 12.79 4.10
C LYS A 195 -20.62 11.97 3.35
N SER A 196 -19.66 12.60 2.67
CA SER A 196 -18.57 11.87 2.00
C SER A 196 -17.60 11.29 3.05
N ILE A 197 -17.22 12.06 4.07
CA ILE A 197 -16.36 11.63 5.18
C ILE A 197 -17.00 10.47 5.96
N ILE A 198 -18.29 10.55 6.29
CA ILE A 198 -19.02 9.46 6.96
C ILE A 198 -19.02 8.18 6.11
N LYS A 199 -19.23 8.30 4.79
CA LYS A 199 -19.22 7.18 3.85
C LYS A 199 -17.82 6.56 3.70
N GLU A 200 -16.77 7.39 3.65
CA GLU A 200 -15.39 6.94 3.57
C GLU A 200 -14.96 6.25 4.88
N LYS A 201 -15.22 6.86 6.04
CA LYS A 201 -15.00 6.26 7.37
C LYS A 201 -15.70 4.90 7.48
N GLY A 202 -16.96 4.79 7.04
CA GLY A 202 -17.71 3.54 7.01
C GLY A 202 -17.13 2.47 6.06
N THR A 203 -16.63 2.88 4.90
CA THR A 203 -15.98 1.99 3.92
C THR A 203 -14.66 1.46 4.48
N LEU A 204 -13.83 2.35 5.02
CA LEU A 204 -12.55 2.02 5.65
C LEU A 204 -12.75 1.06 6.83
N ILE A 205 -13.74 1.31 7.70
CA ILE A 205 -14.14 0.39 8.78
C ILE A 205 -14.46 -1.02 8.24
N SER A 206 -15.24 -1.12 7.15
CA SER A 206 -15.58 -2.42 6.56
C SER A 206 -14.36 -3.13 5.97
N ASP A 207 -13.45 -2.40 5.32
CA ASP A 207 -12.22 -2.98 4.76
C ASP A 207 -11.27 -3.47 5.86
N TYR A 208 -11.12 -2.73 6.97
CA TYR A 208 -10.37 -3.20 8.14
C TYR A 208 -10.98 -4.46 8.77
N GLU A 209 -12.31 -4.53 8.91
CA GLU A 209 -12.99 -5.73 9.42
C GLU A 209 -12.84 -6.95 8.51
N ASP A 210 -13.03 -6.78 7.21
CA ASP A 210 -12.85 -7.85 6.21
C ASP A 210 -11.40 -8.36 6.24
N ASP A 211 -10.43 -7.44 6.34
CA ASP A 211 -9.00 -7.75 6.44
C ASP A 211 -8.60 -8.52 7.69
N ILE A 212 -9.15 -8.13 8.84
CA ILE A 212 -8.96 -8.82 10.12
C ILE A 212 -9.53 -10.23 10.02
N SER A 213 -10.76 -10.38 9.52
CA SER A 213 -11.44 -11.68 9.42
C SER A 213 -10.68 -12.66 8.53
N ILE A 214 -10.19 -12.21 7.37
CA ILE A 214 -9.36 -13.05 6.46
C ILE A 214 -8.05 -13.46 7.15
N ASN A 215 -7.36 -12.53 7.82
CA ASN A 215 -6.09 -12.84 8.48
C ASN A 215 -6.28 -13.78 9.69
N GLU A 216 -7.35 -13.62 10.48
CA GLU A 216 -7.68 -14.51 11.60
C GLU A 216 -7.94 -15.94 11.13
N GLU A 217 -8.68 -16.10 10.03
CA GLU A 217 -9.03 -17.40 9.47
C GLU A 217 -7.80 -18.13 8.87
N ILE A 218 -6.90 -17.40 8.22
CA ILE A 218 -5.58 -17.90 7.80
C ILE A 218 -4.72 -18.28 9.02
N LEU A 219 -4.74 -17.46 10.08
CA LEU A 219 -3.96 -17.70 11.30
C LEU A 219 -4.44 -18.94 12.06
N ILE A 220 -5.75 -19.18 12.13
CA ILE A 220 -6.32 -20.40 12.73
C ILE A 220 -5.81 -21.64 11.99
N SER A 221 -6.00 -21.72 10.67
CA SER A 221 -5.56 -22.91 9.93
C SER A 221 -4.03 -23.02 9.78
N GLY A 222 -3.30 -21.91 9.85
CA GLY A 222 -1.84 -21.93 9.96
C GLY A 222 -1.36 -22.48 11.32
N LYS A 223 -2.05 -22.16 12.42
CA LYS A 223 -1.79 -22.78 13.74
C LYS A 223 -2.11 -24.28 13.72
N GLU A 224 -3.18 -24.71 13.03
CA GLU A 224 -3.46 -26.15 12.80
C GLU A 224 -2.33 -26.85 12.02
N GLY A 225 -1.84 -26.23 10.93
CA GLY A 225 -0.73 -26.77 10.12
C GLY A 225 0.58 -26.88 10.91
N LEU A 226 0.93 -25.83 11.65
CA LEU A 226 2.11 -25.81 12.53
C LEU A 226 2.05 -26.92 13.59
N ALA A 227 0.88 -27.18 14.19
CA ALA A 227 0.71 -28.29 15.15
C ALA A 227 0.97 -29.66 14.49
N LYS A 228 0.44 -29.89 13.28
CA LYS A 228 0.72 -31.12 12.51
C LYS A 228 2.19 -31.26 12.12
N MET A 229 2.87 -30.16 11.77
CA MET A 229 4.29 -30.17 11.46
C MET A 229 5.16 -30.46 12.69
N LYS A 230 4.80 -29.92 13.87
CA LYS A 230 5.45 -30.29 15.14
C LYS A 230 5.23 -31.77 15.49
N ALA A 231 4.04 -32.32 15.30
CA ALA A 231 3.81 -33.77 15.46
C ALA A 231 4.69 -34.61 14.51
N LYS A 232 4.80 -34.22 13.23
CA LYS A 232 5.69 -34.85 12.23
C LYS A 232 7.19 -34.69 12.50
N LEU A 233 7.58 -33.79 13.40
CA LEU A 233 8.95 -33.66 13.89
C LEU A 233 9.19 -34.63 15.04
N GLU A 234 8.27 -34.68 16.01
CA GLU A 234 8.43 -35.54 17.19
C GLU A 234 8.29 -37.04 16.88
N THR A 235 7.60 -37.42 15.80
CA THR A 235 7.71 -38.79 15.25
C THR A 235 9.07 -39.02 14.59
N ALA A 236 9.56 -38.07 13.80
CA ALA A 236 10.84 -38.17 13.09
C ALA A 236 12.07 -38.12 14.03
N LYS A 237 11.94 -37.60 15.26
CA LYS A 237 12.97 -37.68 16.32
C LYS A 237 13.05 -39.06 17.00
N LYS A 238 11.98 -39.85 16.91
CA LYS A 238 11.87 -41.20 17.51
C LYS A 238 12.18 -42.32 16.53
N ASP A 239 12.25 -42.00 15.23
CA ASP A 239 12.60 -42.90 14.15
C ASP A 239 14.14 -42.96 13.97
N PRO A 240 14.78 -44.12 14.22
CA PRO A 240 16.24 -44.24 14.10
C PRO A 240 16.74 -44.18 12.65
N THR A 241 15.86 -44.27 11.65
CA THR A 241 16.23 -44.15 10.22
C THR A 241 16.28 -42.69 9.74
N THR A 242 15.69 -41.75 10.49
CA THR A 242 15.69 -40.33 10.13
C THR A 242 17.05 -39.67 10.42
N SER A 243 17.64 -39.02 9.42
CA SER A 243 18.92 -38.34 9.56
C SER A 243 18.84 -37.03 10.38
N LYS A 244 19.92 -36.70 11.11
CA LYS A 244 20.03 -35.45 11.89
C LYS A 244 19.80 -34.18 11.05
N GLU A 245 20.21 -34.16 9.77
CA GLU A 245 19.92 -33.02 8.89
C GLU A 245 18.43 -32.92 8.53
N SER A 246 17.72 -34.04 8.37
CA SER A 246 16.27 -34.05 8.14
C SER A 246 15.51 -33.45 9.33
N ILE A 247 15.91 -33.80 10.56
CA ILE A 247 15.38 -33.23 11.81
C ILE A 247 15.63 -31.72 11.86
N ALA A 248 16.90 -31.29 11.72
CA ALA A 248 17.27 -29.87 11.76
C ALA A 248 16.55 -29.03 10.67
N ARG A 249 16.31 -29.60 9.48
CA ARG A 249 15.55 -28.93 8.42
C ARG A 249 14.06 -28.81 8.74
N LYS A 250 13.43 -29.85 9.31
CA LYS A 250 12.05 -29.78 9.81
C LYS A 250 11.91 -28.70 10.89
N GLU A 251 12.88 -28.60 11.80
CA GLU A 251 12.93 -27.56 12.84
C GLU A 251 13.05 -26.15 12.26
N ALA A 252 13.98 -25.94 11.31
CA ALA A 252 14.13 -24.64 10.65
C ALA A 252 12.86 -24.19 9.89
N ILE A 253 12.12 -25.11 9.28
CA ILE A 253 10.84 -24.83 8.63
C ILE A 253 9.76 -24.48 9.67
N ILE A 254 9.68 -25.23 10.78
CA ILE A 254 8.75 -24.98 11.89
C ILE A 254 8.95 -23.59 12.51
N VAL A 255 10.20 -23.16 12.72
CA VAL A 255 10.52 -21.81 13.20
C VAL A 255 10.02 -20.75 12.22
N LYS A 256 10.31 -20.88 10.92
CA LYS A 256 9.86 -19.92 9.88
C LYS A 256 8.35 -19.84 9.72
N ILE A 257 7.63 -20.96 9.88
CA ILE A 257 6.16 -20.96 9.93
C ILE A 257 5.70 -20.17 11.17
N GLN A 258 6.27 -20.43 12.35
CA GLN A 258 5.89 -19.73 13.58
C GLN A 258 6.19 -18.22 13.52
N GLU A 259 7.32 -17.81 12.95
CA GLU A 259 7.63 -16.39 12.65
C GLU A 259 6.56 -15.75 11.74
N ARG A 260 6.12 -16.46 10.69
CA ARG A 260 5.14 -15.93 9.75
C ARG A 260 3.73 -15.85 10.35
N LEU A 261 3.34 -16.79 11.22
CA LEU A 261 2.10 -16.71 11.99
C LEU A 261 2.14 -15.58 13.02
N ASN A 262 3.28 -15.32 13.67
CA ASN A 262 3.45 -14.19 14.57
C ASN A 262 3.29 -12.84 13.85
N LYS A 263 3.78 -12.72 12.60
CA LYS A 263 3.56 -11.52 11.78
C LYS A 263 2.09 -11.30 11.46
N ILE A 264 1.36 -12.34 11.06
CA ILE A 264 -0.10 -12.28 10.82
C ILE A 264 -0.85 -11.89 12.11
N GLN A 265 -0.47 -12.46 13.27
CA GLN A 265 -1.02 -12.08 14.57
C GLN A 265 -0.79 -10.60 14.90
N ASN A 266 0.40 -10.07 14.61
CA ASN A 266 0.71 -8.64 14.82
C ASN A 266 -0.07 -7.75 13.85
N GLU A 267 -0.21 -8.12 12.57
CA GLU A 267 -1.06 -7.40 11.60
C GLU A 267 -2.52 -7.31 12.08
N ILE A 268 -3.08 -8.41 12.60
CA ILE A 268 -4.43 -8.43 13.20
C ILE A 268 -4.51 -7.46 14.39
N ASN A 269 -3.51 -7.50 15.29
CA ASN A 269 -3.52 -6.68 16.49
C ASN A 269 -3.43 -5.18 16.17
N THR A 270 -2.55 -4.78 15.26
CA THR A 270 -2.44 -3.39 14.77
C THR A 270 -3.74 -2.93 14.13
N LYS A 271 -4.31 -3.73 13.21
CA LYS A 271 -5.58 -3.42 12.53
C LYS A 271 -6.75 -3.31 13.51
N LYS A 272 -6.78 -4.09 14.59
CA LYS A 272 -7.80 -3.97 15.65
C LYS A 272 -7.67 -2.65 16.43
N VAL A 273 -6.45 -2.17 16.69
CA VAL A 273 -6.23 -0.86 17.33
C VAL A 273 -6.61 0.30 16.39
N GLU A 274 -6.29 0.19 15.11
CA GLU A 274 -6.68 1.19 14.09
C GLU A 274 -8.20 1.21 13.88
N LEU A 275 -8.84 0.04 13.78
CA LEU A 275 -10.30 -0.09 13.72
C LEU A 275 -11.00 0.46 14.98
N ALA A 276 -10.41 0.31 16.16
CA ALA A 276 -10.95 0.90 17.39
C ALA A 276 -10.90 2.44 17.35
N LYS A 277 -9.79 3.03 16.88
CA LYS A 277 -9.66 4.48 16.66
C LYS A 277 -10.65 5.01 15.60
N LEU A 278 -10.95 4.20 14.58
CA LEU A 278 -11.93 4.54 13.55
C LEU A 278 -13.39 4.35 14.01
N LYS A 279 -13.65 3.65 15.11
CA LYS A 279 -15.00 3.46 15.68
C LYS A 279 -15.32 4.41 16.84
N ALA A 280 -14.33 5.16 17.33
CA ALA A 280 -14.53 6.41 18.07
C ALA A 280 -14.96 7.54 17.12
#